data_AF-A0AAE3C8Y8-F1
#
_entry.id   AF-A0AAE3C8Y8-F1
#
_cell.length_a   1.000
_cell.length_b   1.000
_cell.length_c   1.000
_cell.angle_alpha   90.00
_cell.angle_beta   90.00
_cell.angle_gamma   90.00
#
_symmetry.space_group_name_H-M   'P 1'
#
loop_
_entity.id
_entity.type
_entity.pdbx_description
1 polymer ?
#
loop_
_entity_poly.entity_id
_entity_poly.type
_entity_poly.pdbx_seq_one_letter_code
_entity_poly.pdbx_strand_id
1 'polypeptide(L)'
;MHWFRKAKDDKSMVTEEFELTYKNLGERAKNVPEDKPAELSKIFNCPISFCKVAYQLELDGVMKAEKALELIMWEYDRRRQIGSPVVPVLSYEFDFAVQEGRWIEYLYGDLFRKIQNTRELYNLEKVIEGEESIPVEKAMHILHERIKMADSYIVPVINKWKKTHEASTNNDAAITFCAAVLKSTHSEAILALQQAKRRLIRVLRKFSEAFEHSSDKSLFEADTKVGQMSEGSATPLDKVYELIDDLEKSLQAMSVHAIAQIILEVTPKPIALEPTVGVSDYLIVTPPIMRNGMVGPDLKEPCDFLERDLVFAKRRVIAVRDNFLLERVRKVHKALLSKGQGIEESAAWIIYKISQDFNLPPITNQQALEYLKKKLAGKEGDLSDLVEKIITEYLWERIVLPIQIEEKES
;
A
#
# COMPACT_ATOMS: atom_id res chain seq x y z
N MET A 1 -23.58 2.05 16.72
CA MET A 1 -22.99 1.03 17.62
C MET A 1 -22.01 0.08 16.92
N HIS A 2 -22.22 -0.34 15.67
CA HIS A 2 -21.33 -1.30 15.00
C HIS A 2 -19.91 -0.77 14.68
N TRP A 3 -19.76 0.54 14.50
CA TRP A 3 -18.48 1.22 14.22
C TRP A 3 -17.58 1.39 15.45
N PHE A 4 -18.16 1.61 16.63
CA PHE A 4 -17.43 1.76 17.89
C PHE A 4 -16.85 0.44 18.41
N ARG A 5 -17.48 -0.69 18.07
CA ARG A 5 -16.90 -2.02 18.30
C ARG A 5 -15.65 -2.19 17.44
N LYS A 6 -15.76 -1.92 16.13
CA LYS A 6 -14.66 -2.05 15.17
C LYS A 6 -13.42 -1.22 15.52
N ALA A 7 -13.57 0.05 15.92
CA ALA A 7 -12.43 0.90 16.30
C ALA A 7 -11.77 0.52 17.64
N LYS A 8 -12.53 -0.06 18.58
CA LYS A 8 -11.99 -0.58 19.85
C LYS A 8 -11.31 -1.94 19.63
N ASP A 9 -11.87 -2.76 18.74
CA ASP A 9 -11.31 -4.03 18.28
C ASP A 9 -10.02 -3.81 17.47
N ASP A 10 -9.94 -2.78 16.61
CA ASP A 10 -8.72 -2.44 15.85
C ASP A 10 -7.59 -1.93 16.77
N LYS A 11 -7.91 -1.15 17.82
CA LYS A 11 -6.94 -0.66 18.81
C LYS A 11 -6.29 -1.78 19.65
N SER A 12 -7.07 -2.79 20.07
CA SER A 12 -6.50 -3.96 20.77
C SER A 12 -5.74 -4.86 19.82
N MET A 13 -6.24 -5.01 18.59
CA MET A 13 -5.64 -5.89 17.57
C MET A 13 -4.19 -5.51 17.26
N VAL A 14 -3.87 -4.23 17.05
CA VAL A 14 -2.50 -3.81 16.70
C VAL A 14 -1.48 -4.15 17.81
N THR A 15 -1.87 -4.02 19.08
CA THR A 15 -1.00 -4.33 20.23
C THR A 15 -0.94 -5.82 20.57
N GLU A 16 -2.04 -6.56 20.39
CA GLU A 16 -2.07 -8.01 20.59
C GLU A 16 -1.32 -8.75 19.48
N GLU A 17 -1.43 -8.26 18.25
CA GLU A 17 -0.68 -8.76 17.09
C GLU A 17 0.83 -8.58 17.27
N PHE A 18 1.29 -7.48 17.87
CA PHE A 18 2.71 -7.29 18.20
C PHE A 18 3.24 -8.38 19.14
N GLU A 19 2.53 -8.63 20.26
CA GLU A 19 2.96 -9.62 21.26
C GLU A 19 2.89 -11.06 20.75
N LEU A 20 1.97 -11.36 19.81
CA LEU A 20 1.79 -12.70 19.25
C LEU A 20 2.76 -12.99 18.08
N THR A 21 3.03 -12.01 17.23
CA THR A 21 3.77 -12.21 15.98
C THR A 21 5.29 -12.23 16.20
N TYR A 22 5.81 -11.36 17.07
CA TYR A 22 7.26 -11.18 17.24
C TYR A 22 7.83 -11.86 18.49
N LYS A 23 7.01 -12.64 19.21
CA LYS A 23 7.41 -13.33 20.44
C LYS A 23 8.62 -14.25 20.22
N ASN A 24 8.68 -14.92 19.08
CA ASN A 24 9.64 -16.00 18.82
C ASN A 24 11.03 -15.52 18.37
N LEU A 25 11.24 -14.20 18.19
CA LEU A 25 12.54 -13.67 17.75
C LEU A 25 13.70 -14.13 18.63
N GLY A 26 13.51 -14.15 19.95
CA GLY A 26 14.54 -14.60 20.90
C GLY A 26 14.91 -16.08 20.75
N GLU A 27 13.95 -16.94 20.38
CA GLU A 27 14.24 -18.36 20.12
C GLU A 27 14.98 -18.53 18.80
N ARG A 28 14.58 -17.79 17.75
CA ARG A 28 15.28 -17.80 16.46
C ARG A 28 16.73 -17.31 16.62
N ALA A 29 16.93 -16.18 17.29
CA ALA A 29 18.24 -15.57 17.52
C ALA A 29 19.19 -16.45 18.38
N LYS A 30 18.67 -17.30 19.27
CA LYS A 30 19.49 -18.26 20.03
C LYS A 30 20.10 -19.35 19.15
N ASN A 31 19.42 -19.71 18.07
CA ASN A 31 19.84 -20.79 17.17
C ASN A 31 20.77 -20.30 16.05
N VAL A 32 21.08 -19.01 16.00
CA VAL A 32 22.00 -18.42 15.04
C VAL A 32 23.44 -18.92 15.30
N PRO A 33 24.13 -19.48 14.28
CA PRO A 33 25.55 -19.85 14.38
C PRO A 33 26.42 -18.63 14.74
N GLU A 34 27.40 -18.81 15.63
CA GLU A 34 28.15 -17.70 16.19
C GLU A 34 29.17 -17.06 15.23
N ASP A 35 29.52 -17.73 14.13
CA ASP A 35 30.61 -17.30 13.23
C ASP A 35 30.44 -15.86 12.74
N LYS A 36 29.24 -15.52 12.22
CA LYS A 36 28.94 -14.17 11.72
C LYS A 36 28.68 -13.14 12.82
N PRO A 37 27.89 -13.43 13.86
CA PRO A 37 27.76 -12.54 15.01
C PRO A 37 29.10 -12.20 15.69
N ALA A 38 30.03 -13.16 15.79
CA ALA A 38 31.35 -12.93 16.36
C ALA A 38 32.22 -12.01 15.49
N GLU A 39 32.10 -12.09 14.17
CA GLU A 39 32.76 -11.16 13.24
C GLU A 39 32.20 -9.73 13.39
N LEU A 40 30.88 -9.59 13.37
CA LEU A 40 30.21 -8.30 13.57
C LEU A 40 30.55 -7.67 14.93
N SER A 41 30.57 -8.48 15.99
CA SER A 41 30.92 -8.04 17.35
C SER A 41 32.32 -7.44 17.40
N LYS A 42 33.28 -8.00 16.67
CA LYS A 42 34.65 -7.45 16.55
C LYS A 42 34.69 -6.16 15.74
N ILE A 43 33.95 -6.08 14.64
CA ILE A 43 33.94 -4.91 13.75
C ILE A 43 33.31 -3.70 14.46
N PHE A 44 32.17 -3.90 15.11
CA PHE A 44 31.38 -2.83 15.72
C PHE A 44 31.64 -2.64 17.22
N ASN A 45 32.52 -3.46 17.80
CA ASN A 45 32.90 -3.41 19.22
C ASN A 45 31.69 -3.40 20.17
N CYS A 46 30.80 -4.37 19.99
CA CYS A 46 29.54 -4.50 20.74
C CYS A 46 29.30 -5.95 21.23
N PRO A 47 28.38 -6.16 22.20
CA PRO A 47 28.05 -7.50 22.68
C PRO A 47 27.61 -8.44 21.56
N ILE A 48 28.09 -9.69 21.58
CA ILE A 48 27.71 -10.72 20.59
C ILE A 48 26.20 -11.01 20.59
N SER A 49 25.55 -10.82 21.74
CA SER A 49 24.09 -10.92 21.90
C SER A 49 23.35 -9.96 20.97
N PHE A 50 23.86 -8.73 20.79
CA PHE A 50 23.26 -7.74 19.89
C PHE A 50 23.43 -8.16 18.45
N CYS A 51 24.62 -8.66 18.10
CA CYS A 51 24.92 -9.16 16.75
C CYS A 51 24.09 -10.38 16.38
N LYS A 52 23.77 -11.27 17.34
CA LYS A 52 22.89 -12.43 17.09
C LYS A 52 21.49 -11.98 16.68
N VAL A 53 20.91 -11.01 17.40
CA VAL A 53 19.58 -10.49 17.06
C VAL A 53 19.61 -9.72 15.74
N ALA A 54 20.60 -8.85 15.54
CA ALA A 54 20.77 -8.09 14.31
C ALA A 54 20.92 -9.00 13.07
N TYR A 55 21.72 -10.06 13.18
CA TYR A 55 21.89 -11.04 12.10
C TYR A 55 20.61 -11.88 11.88
N GLN A 56 19.86 -12.22 12.93
CA GLN A 56 18.57 -12.86 12.77
C GLN A 56 17.59 -12.00 11.97
N LEU A 57 17.54 -10.69 12.22
CA LEU A 57 16.69 -9.75 11.45
C LEU A 57 17.09 -9.66 9.98
N GLU A 58 18.38 -9.84 9.67
CA GLU A 58 18.87 -9.96 8.28
C GLU A 58 18.41 -11.26 7.63
N LEU A 59 18.52 -12.39 8.34
CA LEU A 59 18.03 -13.68 7.86
C LEU A 59 16.51 -13.67 7.63
N ASP A 60 15.77 -12.95 8.47
CA ASP A 60 14.32 -12.76 8.34
C ASP A 60 13.95 -11.76 7.22
N GLY A 61 14.94 -11.14 6.56
CA GLY A 61 14.72 -10.23 5.44
C GLY A 61 14.19 -8.85 5.82
N VAL A 62 14.29 -8.46 7.10
CA VAL A 62 13.80 -7.16 7.61
C VAL A 62 14.74 -6.04 7.16
N MET A 63 16.03 -6.16 7.48
CA MET A 63 17.08 -5.20 7.10
C MET A 63 18.47 -5.83 7.29
N LYS A 64 19.52 -5.18 6.76
CA LYS A 64 20.90 -5.61 6.97
C LYS A 64 21.31 -5.55 8.44
N ALA A 65 22.13 -6.50 8.89
CA ALA A 65 22.54 -6.61 10.29
C ALA A 65 23.24 -5.35 10.80
N GLU A 66 24.06 -4.67 9.97
CA GLU A 66 24.75 -3.46 10.41
C GLU A 66 23.77 -2.34 10.77
N LYS A 67 22.70 -2.19 9.99
CA LYS A 67 21.66 -1.18 10.24
C LYS A 67 20.81 -1.56 11.46
N ALA A 68 20.46 -2.84 11.62
CA ALA A 68 19.76 -3.30 12.81
C ALA A 68 20.61 -3.08 14.08
N LEU A 69 21.92 -3.33 13.99
CA LEU A 69 22.85 -3.13 15.09
C LEU A 69 22.99 -1.66 15.47
N GLU A 70 23.06 -0.76 14.49
CA GLU A 70 23.06 0.70 14.73
C GLU A 70 21.83 1.13 15.55
N LEU A 71 20.64 0.61 15.22
CA LEU A 71 19.41 0.91 15.94
C LEU A 71 19.41 0.36 17.38
N ILE A 72 19.86 -0.88 17.56
CA ILE A 72 19.99 -1.50 18.91
C ILE A 72 21.00 -0.71 19.76
N MET A 73 22.14 -0.35 19.19
CA MET A 73 23.18 0.42 19.88
C MET A 73 22.71 1.83 20.22
N TRP A 74 21.94 2.48 19.35
CA TRP A 74 21.36 3.79 19.63
C TRP A 74 20.48 3.77 20.89
N GLU A 75 19.59 2.78 21.02
CA GLU A 75 18.77 2.65 22.22
C GLU A 75 19.60 2.32 23.46
N TYR A 76 20.59 1.44 23.31
CA TYR A 76 21.51 1.05 24.37
C TYR A 76 22.25 2.27 24.95
N ASP A 77 22.78 3.13 24.07
CA ASP A 77 23.45 4.36 24.44
C ASP A 77 22.48 5.39 25.03
N ARG A 78 21.25 5.49 24.51
CA ARG A 78 20.21 6.35 25.11
C ARG A 78 19.93 5.94 26.55
N ARG A 79 19.74 4.64 26.81
CA ARG A 79 19.51 4.09 28.16
C ARG A 79 20.67 4.41 29.11
N ARG A 80 21.90 4.37 28.61
CA ARG A 80 23.08 4.80 29.38
C ARG A 80 23.06 6.30 29.69
N GLN A 81 22.71 7.15 28.72
CA GLN A 81 22.67 8.61 28.88
C GLN A 81 21.61 9.07 29.88
N ILE A 82 20.44 8.41 29.91
CA ILE A 82 19.35 8.72 30.85
C ILE A 82 19.55 8.13 32.25
N GLY A 83 20.69 7.47 32.50
CA GLY A 83 21.04 6.91 33.81
C GLY A 83 20.41 5.56 34.13
N SER A 84 19.85 4.85 33.14
CA SER A 84 19.33 3.48 33.29
C SER A 84 20.02 2.50 32.33
N PRO A 85 21.34 2.31 32.45
CA PRO A 85 22.09 1.41 31.56
C PRO A 85 21.60 -0.03 31.69
N VAL A 86 21.66 -0.76 30.58
CA VAL A 86 21.47 -2.22 30.61
C VAL A 86 22.64 -2.84 31.36
N VAL A 87 22.34 -3.77 32.27
CA VAL A 87 23.36 -4.47 33.04
C VAL A 87 24.24 -5.28 32.08
N PRO A 88 25.59 -5.17 32.13
CA PRO A 88 26.50 -5.84 31.21
C PRO A 88 26.65 -7.32 31.55
N VAL A 89 25.54 -8.04 31.49
CA VAL A 89 25.41 -9.47 31.73
C VAL A 89 24.69 -10.04 30.52
N LEU A 90 25.27 -11.10 29.95
CA LEU A 90 24.88 -11.63 28.64
C LEU A 90 23.38 -11.92 28.50
N SER A 91 22.71 -12.40 29.55
CA SER A 91 21.26 -12.63 29.54
C SER A 91 20.45 -11.33 29.43
N TYR A 92 20.83 -10.29 30.19
CA TYR A 92 20.13 -9.00 30.15
C TYR A 92 20.38 -8.25 28.85
N GLU A 93 21.61 -8.30 28.33
CA GLU A 93 21.95 -7.75 27.02
C GLU A 93 21.18 -8.45 25.89
N PHE A 94 21.07 -9.78 25.96
CA PHE A 94 20.29 -10.54 24.99
C PHE A 94 18.79 -10.22 25.07
N ASP A 95 18.20 -10.19 26.27
CA ASP A 95 16.78 -9.86 26.45
C ASP A 95 16.48 -8.43 25.98
N PHE A 96 17.36 -7.49 26.27
CA PHE A 96 17.29 -6.13 25.74
C PHE A 96 17.33 -6.11 24.20
N ALA A 97 18.34 -6.77 23.60
CA ALA A 97 18.47 -6.82 22.15
C ALA A 97 17.26 -7.49 21.48
N VAL A 98 16.69 -8.53 22.09
CA VAL A 98 15.47 -9.19 21.60
C VAL A 98 14.29 -8.23 21.66
N GLN A 99 14.12 -7.49 22.76
CA GLN A 99 13.04 -6.51 22.88
C GLN A 99 13.14 -5.43 21.80
N GLU A 100 14.34 -4.88 21.58
CA GLU A 100 14.57 -3.89 20.52
C GLU A 100 14.41 -4.50 19.12
N GLY A 101 14.90 -5.72 18.92
CA GLY A 101 14.75 -6.45 17.67
C GLY A 101 13.29 -6.66 17.27
N ARG A 102 12.39 -6.92 18.23
CA ARG A 102 10.94 -7.02 17.98
C ARG A 102 10.35 -5.70 17.49
N TRP A 103 10.78 -4.58 18.06
CA TRP A 103 10.36 -3.26 17.60
C TRP A 103 10.89 -2.95 16.20
N ILE A 104 12.14 -3.31 15.92
CA ILE A 104 12.73 -3.15 14.59
C ILE A 104 11.97 -3.99 13.56
N GLU A 105 11.72 -5.27 13.85
CA GLU A 105 10.96 -6.19 12.98
C GLU A 105 9.56 -5.63 12.68
N TYR A 106 8.85 -5.15 13.71
CA TYR A 106 7.53 -4.57 13.54
C TYR A 106 7.53 -3.26 12.74
N LEU A 107 8.38 -2.30 13.11
CA LEU A 107 8.42 -0.97 12.52
C LEU A 107 8.90 -1.03 11.07
N TYR A 108 9.94 -1.80 10.77
CA TYR A 108 10.54 -1.85 9.42
C TYR A 108 9.97 -2.96 8.53
N GLY A 109 9.27 -3.93 9.10
CA GLY A 109 8.58 -5.00 8.38
C GLY A 109 7.13 -4.67 8.02
N ASP A 110 6.25 -4.59 9.04
CA ASP A 110 4.80 -4.72 8.84
C ASP A 110 4.01 -3.44 9.05
N LEU A 111 4.40 -2.57 9.99
CA LEU A 111 3.63 -1.37 10.33
C LEU A 111 3.35 -0.50 9.09
N PHE A 112 4.38 -0.20 8.31
CA PHE A 112 4.22 0.67 7.14
C PHE A 112 3.61 -0.03 5.92
N ARG A 113 3.64 -1.37 5.85
CA ARG A 113 2.79 -2.09 4.88
C ARG A 113 1.31 -1.92 5.20
N LYS A 114 0.93 -1.87 6.48
CA LYS A 114 -0.45 -1.60 6.90
C LYS A 114 -0.84 -0.14 6.66
N ILE A 115 0.08 0.79 6.90
CA ILE A 115 -0.12 2.22 6.62
C ILE A 115 -0.11 2.52 5.11
N GLN A 116 0.42 1.66 4.23
CA GLN A 116 0.30 1.83 2.76
C GLN A 116 -1.14 1.80 2.22
N ASN A 117 -2.12 1.41 3.03
CA ASN A 117 -3.54 1.66 2.75
C ASN A 117 -3.93 3.16 2.80
N THR A 118 -2.99 4.07 3.10
CA THR A 118 -3.13 5.54 2.94
C THR A 118 -3.33 6.01 1.50
N ARG A 119 -3.40 5.11 0.50
CA ARG A 119 -3.70 5.50 -0.90
C ARG A 119 -4.96 6.34 -1.02
N GLU A 120 -5.99 6.05 -0.23
CA GLU A 120 -7.23 6.84 -0.21
C GLU A 120 -6.96 8.26 0.29
N LEU A 121 -6.30 8.40 1.44
CA LEU A 121 -5.89 9.70 1.99
C LEU A 121 -5.01 10.47 0.99
N TYR A 122 -4.03 9.78 0.39
CA TYR A 122 -3.15 10.38 -0.61
C TYR A 122 -3.91 10.86 -1.85
N ASN A 123 -4.88 10.09 -2.33
CA ASN A 123 -5.70 10.50 -3.46
C ASN A 123 -6.52 11.76 -3.12
N LEU A 124 -7.08 11.83 -1.91
CA LEU A 124 -7.83 13.00 -1.45
C LEU A 124 -6.92 14.22 -1.33
N GLU A 125 -5.70 14.05 -0.80
CA GLU A 125 -4.71 15.12 -0.65
C GLU A 125 -4.13 15.57 -2.00
N LYS A 126 -3.98 14.67 -2.97
CA LYS A 126 -3.50 15.03 -4.31
C LYS A 126 -4.47 15.94 -5.04
N VAL A 127 -5.78 15.76 -4.82
CA VAL A 127 -6.82 16.60 -5.46
C VAL A 127 -6.71 18.06 -5.02
N ILE A 128 -6.20 18.33 -3.82
CA ILE A 128 -6.04 19.70 -3.30
C ILE A 128 -4.63 20.28 -3.56
N GLU A 129 -3.68 19.49 -4.08
CA GLU A 129 -2.34 19.97 -4.43
C GLU A 129 -2.41 20.83 -5.70
N GLY A 130 -2.50 22.15 -5.51
CA GLY A 130 -2.51 23.14 -6.60
C GLY A 130 -3.82 23.92 -6.75
N GLU A 131 -4.88 23.53 -6.02
CA GLU A 131 -6.12 24.32 -5.95
C GLU A 131 -5.90 25.59 -5.09
N GLU A 132 -6.37 26.73 -5.58
CA GLU A 132 -6.37 28.02 -4.85
C GLU A 132 -7.42 28.03 -3.73
N SER A 133 -8.54 27.34 -3.91
CA SER A 133 -9.59 27.20 -2.89
C SER A 133 -10.03 25.73 -2.76
N ILE A 134 -10.22 25.27 -1.52
CA ILE A 134 -10.59 23.89 -1.22
C ILE A 134 -12.07 23.88 -0.78
N PRO A 135 -12.94 23.06 -1.39
CA PRO A 135 -14.31 22.85 -0.92
C PRO A 135 -14.33 22.35 0.54
N VAL A 136 -15.24 22.90 1.34
CA VAL A 136 -15.37 22.62 2.78
C VAL A 136 -15.54 21.12 3.05
N GLU A 137 -16.37 20.44 2.27
CA GLU A 137 -16.63 19.01 2.41
C GLU A 137 -15.38 18.17 2.16
N LYS A 138 -14.54 18.57 1.18
CA LYS A 138 -13.26 17.90 0.92
C LYS A 138 -12.29 18.12 2.08
N ALA A 139 -12.18 19.35 2.59
CA ALA A 139 -11.32 19.67 3.73
C ALA A 139 -11.72 18.88 4.99
N MET A 140 -13.03 18.79 5.29
CA MET A 140 -13.55 17.98 6.39
C MET A 140 -13.25 16.49 6.18
N HIS A 141 -13.48 15.97 4.97
CA HIS A 141 -13.24 14.56 4.67
C HIS A 141 -11.76 14.19 4.84
N ILE A 142 -10.84 15.02 4.34
CA ILE A 142 -9.40 14.81 4.51
C ILE A 142 -9.02 14.86 5.99
N LEU A 143 -9.48 15.88 6.73
CA LEU A 143 -9.21 16.02 8.16
C LEU A 143 -9.67 14.78 8.94
N HIS A 144 -10.87 14.27 8.67
CA HIS A 144 -11.39 13.08 9.32
C HIS A 144 -10.60 11.81 9.02
N GLU A 145 -10.25 11.57 7.76
CA GLU A 145 -9.44 10.40 7.41
C GLU A 145 -8.03 10.52 8.01
N ARG A 146 -7.43 11.71 8.08
CA ARG A 146 -6.15 11.91 8.79
C ARG A 146 -6.25 11.58 10.28
N ILE A 147 -7.26 12.09 10.97
CA ILE A 147 -7.48 11.82 12.40
C ILE A 147 -7.70 10.31 12.63
N LYS A 148 -8.58 9.70 11.84
CA LYS A 148 -8.88 8.27 11.91
C LYS A 148 -7.65 7.41 11.70
N MET A 149 -6.84 7.70 10.68
CA MET A 149 -5.61 6.95 10.40
C MET A 149 -4.57 7.11 11.52
N ALA A 150 -4.37 8.33 12.03
CA ALA A 150 -3.47 8.60 13.14
C ALA A 150 -3.90 7.83 14.40
N ASP A 151 -5.17 7.94 14.79
CA ASP A 151 -5.70 7.38 16.03
C ASP A 151 -5.84 5.85 16.01
N SER A 152 -6.04 5.27 14.83
CA SER A 152 -6.22 3.82 14.67
C SER A 152 -4.89 3.09 14.55
N TYR A 153 -3.91 3.65 13.84
CA TYR A 153 -2.69 2.91 13.47
C TYR A 153 -1.41 3.43 14.12
N ILE A 154 -1.25 4.74 14.30
CA ILE A 154 0.06 5.32 14.69
C ILE A 154 0.10 5.66 16.17
N VAL A 155 -0.91 6.37 16.69
CA VAL A 155 -0.99 6.78 18.10
C VAL A 155 -0.91 5.58 19.06
N PRO A 156 -1.62 4.46 18.86
CA PRO A 156 -1.53 3.30 19.76
C PRO A 156 -0.11 2.72 19.82
N VAL A 157 0.55 2.66 18.65
CA VAL A 157 1.90 2.10 18.53
C VAL A 157 2.92 3.00 19.20
N ILE A 158 2.89 4.31 18.98
CA ILE A 158 3.78 5.27 19.67
C ILE A 158 3.60 5.15 21.18
N ASN A 159 2.36 5.10 21.66
CA ASN A 159 2.09 4.97 23.09
C ASN A 159 2.60 3.66 23.68
N LYS A 160 2.47 2.54 22.96
CA LYS A 160 3.02 1.25 23.39
C LYS A 160 4.56 1.27 23.38
N TRP A 161 5.17 1.84 22.34
CA TRP A 161 6.62 2.01 22.22
C TRP A 161 7.15 2.84 23.39
N LYS A 162 6.53 3.99 23.69
CA LYS A 162 6.93 4.83 24.83
C LYS A 162 6.81 4.12 26.18
N LYS A 163 5.85 3.21 26.34
CA LYS A 163 5.71 2.40 27.56
C LYS A 163 6.80 1.34 27.71
N THR A 164 7.32 0.81 26.61
CA THR A 164 8.40 -0.19 26.64
C THR A 164 9.79 0.43 26.65
N HIS A 165 9.91 1.70 26.26
CA HIS A 165 11.18 2.44 26.21
C HIS A 165 11.26 3.43 27.39
N GLU A 166 12.06 3.07 28.37
CA GLU A 166 12.20 3.80 29.62
C GLU A 166 12.64 5.26 29.40
N ALA A 167 11.92 6.17 30.08
CA ALA A 167 12.11 7.62 29.99
C ALA A 167 12.20 8.19 28.56
N SER A 168 11.61 7.48 27.58
CA SER A 168 11.54 7.94 26.21
C SER A 168 10.70 9.21 26.07
N THR A 169 11.22 10.14 25.28
CA THR A 169 10.56 11.42 25.01
C THR A 169 9.73 11.37 23.73
N ASN A 170 8.89 12.37 23.55
CA ASN A 170 8.18 12.60 22.30
C ASN A 170 9.14 12.84 21.12
N ASN A 171 10.31 13.43 21.37
CA ASN A 171 11.33 13.62 20.37
C ASN A 171 11.93 12.29 19.89
N ASP A 172 12.25 11.39 20.83
CA ASP A 172 12.75 10.04 20.51
C ASP A 172 11.75 9.29 19.64
N ALA A 173 10.48 9.27 20.06
CA ALA A 173 9.41 8.64 19.30
C ALA A 173 9.25 9.24 17.90
N ALA A 174 9.26 10.58 17.76
CA ALA A 174 9.13 11.22 16.45
C ALA A 174 10.28 10.81 15.51
N ILE A 175 11.52 10.82 16.01
CA ILE A 175 12.72 10.50 15.22
C ILE A 175 12.75 9.02 14.84
N THR A 176 12.53 8.11 15.78
CA THR A 176 12.52 6.66 15.53
C THR A 176 11.46 6.26 14.51
N PHE A 177 10.23 6.74 14.67
CA PHE A 177 9.15 6.39 13.75
C PHE A 177 9.35 7.02 12.37
N CYS A 178 9.82 8.27 12.32
CA CYS A 178 10.12 8.92 11.03
C CYS A 178 11.25 8.21 10.27
N ALA A 179 12.33 7.82 10.96
CA ALA A 179 13.41 7.04 10.36
C ALA A 179 12.92 5.68 9.84
N ALA A 180 12.00 5.04 10.58
CA ALA A 180 11.40 3.79 10.16
C ALA A 180 10.52 3.94 8.91
N VAL A 181 9.65 4.96 8.88
CA VAL A 181 8.81 5.31 7.73
C VAL A 181 9.65 5.49 6.46
N LEU A 182 10.71 6.30 6.56
CA LEU A 182 11.55 6.68 5.42
C LEU A 182 12.60 5.64 5.07
N LYS A 183 12.79 4.63 5.92
CA LYS A 183 13.93 3.71 5.88
C LYS A 183 15.27 4.46 5.85
N SER A 184 15.34 5.61 6.51
CA SER A 184 16.51 6.51 6.53
C SER A 184 17.32 6.35 7.81
N THR A 185 18.34 7.19 7.98
CA THR A 185 19.05 7.39 9.26
C THR A 185 18.25 8.33 10.18
N HIS A 186 18.57 8.34 11.48
CA HIS A 186 17.95 9.26 12.44
C HIS A 186 18.24 10.74 12.14
N SER A 187 19.42 11.06 11.61
CA SER A 187 19.80 12.43 11.23
C SER A 187 18.96 12.95 10.05
N GLU A 188 18.75 12.12 9.03
CA GLU A 188 17.86 12.42 7.90
C GLU A 188 16.40 12.57 8.35
N ALA A 189 15.97 11.73 9.29
CA ALA A 189 14.61 11.78 9.85
C ALA A 189 14.32 13.10 10.55
N ILE A 190 15.28 13.68 11.29
CA ILE A 190 15.13 15.00 11.93
C ILE A 190 14.81 16.09 10.90
N LEU A 191 15.54 16.10 9.77
CA LEU A 191 15.31 17.08 8.71
C LEU A 191 13.94 16.86 8.05
N ALA A 192 13.57 15.61 7.79
CA ALA A 192 12.28 15.27 7.20
C ALA A 192 11.10 15.66 8.12
N LEU A 193 11.21 15.43 9.43
CA LEU A 193 10.20 15.85 10.42
C LEU A 193 9.96 17.36 10.36
N GLN A 194 11.01 18.17 10.29
CA GLN A 194 10.88 19.62 10.21
C GLN A 194 10.20 20.08 8.92
N GLN A 195 10.57 19.46 7.78
CA GLN A 195 9.95 19.77 6.49
C GLN A 195 8.48 19.37 6.46
N ALA A 196 8.15 18.17 6.95
CA ALA A 196 6.79 17.66 7.03
C ALA A 196 5.92 18.47 7.97
N LYS A 197 6.42 18.84 9.17
CA LYS A 197 5.74 19.78 10.08
C LYS A 197 5.35 21.07 9.37
N ARG A 198 6.28 21.70 8.64
CA ARG A 198 6.00 22.95 7.90
C ARG A 198 4.97 22.74 6.78
N ARG A 199 5.03 21.60 6.08
CA ARG A 199 4.08 21.28 5.01
C ARG A 199 2.68 21.07 5.57
N LEU A 200 2.56 20.28 6.63
CA LEU A 200 1.30 20.00 7.30
C LEU A 200 0.65 21.28 7.83
N ILE A 201 1.41 22.17 8.49
CA ILE A 201 0.88 23.45 8.96
C ILE A 201 0.30 24.27 7.80
N ARG A 202 0.95 24.29 6.62
CA ARG A 202 0.40 25.00 5.44
C ARG A 202 -0.91 24.38 4.96
N VAL A 203 -1.01 23.06 4.93
CA VAL A 203 -2.24 22.35 4.52
C VAL A 203 -3.36 22.66 5.51
N LEU A 204 -3.09 22.58 6.81
CA LEU A 204 -4.07 22.89 7.85
C LEU A 204 -4.54 24.35 7.81
N ARG A 205 -3.67 25.30 7.48
CA ARG A 205 -4.06 26.70 7.27
C ARG A 205 -5.01 26.88 6.08
N LYS A 206 -4.82 26.11 5.00
CA LYS A 206 -5.80 26.10 3.90
C LYS A 206 -7.15 25.52 4.34
N PHE A 207 -7.15 24.54 5.25
CA PHE A 207 -8.39 24.01 5.82
C PHE A 207 -9.09 25.04 6.71
N SER A 208 -8.35 25.77 7.56
CA SER A 208 -8.95 26.85 8.36
C SER A 208 -9.54 27.94 7.46
N GLU A 209 -8.83 28.36 6.41
CA GLU A 209 -9.36 29.33 5.43
C GLU A 209 -10.65 28.84 4.79
N ALA A 210 -10.70 27.57 4.34
CA ALA A 210 -11.90 26.98 3.76
C ALA A 210 -13.07 26.97 4.75
N PHE A 211 -12.82 26.66 6.02
CA PHE A 211 -13.84 26.61 7.06
C PHE A 211 -14.35 28.00 7.45
N GLU A 212 -13.48 29.00 7.57
CA GLU A 212 -13.85 30.39 7.89
C GLU A 212 -14.71 31.05 6.81
N HIS A 213 -14.44 30.75 5.54
CA HIS A 213 -15.16 31.31 4.40
C HIS A 213 -16.44 30.52 4.04
N SER A 214 -16.74 29.44 4.78
CA SER A 214 -17.97 28.68 4.60
C SER A 214 -19.18 29.47 5.10
N SER A 215 -20.13 29.74 4.19
CA SER A 215 -21.43 30.29 4.55
C SER A 215 -22.36 29.25 5.19
N ASP A 216 -22.04 27.96 5.05
CA ASP A 216 -22.93 26.87 5.43
C ASP A 216 -22.57 26.30 6.81
N LYS A 217 -23.10 26.95 7.85
CA LYS A 217 -22.90 26.55 9.25
C LYS A 217 -23.47 25.16 9.58
N SER A 218 -24.38 24.64 8.74
CA SER A 218 -25.08 23.37 8.96
C SER A 218 -24.17 22.14 8.81
N LEU A 219 -23.10 22.25 8.03
CA LEU A 219 -22.10 21.19 7.84
C LEU A 219 -21.30 20.91 9.13
N PHE A 220 -21.12 21.90 9.99
CA PHE A 220 -20.38 21.79 11.25
C PHE A 220 -21.24 21.23 12.41
N GLU A 221 -22.58 21.27 12.28
CA GLU A 221 -23.52 20.75 13.28
C GLU A 221 -23.77 19.23 13.16
N ALA A 222 -23.49 18.63 11.99
CA ALA A 222 -23.61 17.19 11.82
C ALA A 222 -22.52 16.43 12.61
N ASP A 223 -21.32 17.01 12.73
CA ASP A 223 -20.20 16.42 13.47
C ASP A 223 -20.39 16.45 14.99
N THR A 224 -21.11 17.44 15.52
CA THR A 224 -21.42 17.53 16.96
C THR A 224 -22.50 16.53 17.40
N LYS A 225 -23.25 15.92 16.46
CA LYS A 225 -24.31 14.94 16.78
C LYS A 225 -23.89 13.47 16.66
N VAL A 226 -22.78 13.16 15.97
CA VAL A 226 -22.31 11.77 15.77
C VAL A 226 -21.24 11.35 16.79
N GLY A 227 -20.60 12.31 17.48
CA GLY A 227 -19.72 12.06 18.62
C GLY A 227 -20.45 12.17 19.95
N GLN A 228 -20.51 11.07 20.70
CA GLN A 228 -21.06 11.02 22.05
C GLN A 228 -20.47 12.12 22.96
N MET A 229 -21.34 12.63 23.83
CA MET A 229 -21.06 13.23 25.14
C MET A 229 -19.67 12.89 25.69
N SER A 230 -18.71 13.75 25.40
CA SER A 230 -17.49 13.95 26.17
C SER A 230 -17.18 15.44 26.04
N GLU A 231 -16.87 16.05 27.18
CA GLU A 231 -16.83 17.50 27.39
C GLU A 231 -15.97 18.23 26.35
N GLY A 232 -16.58 19.16 25.61
CA GLY A 232 -15.91 20.03 24.63
C GLY A 232 -16.38 19.79 23.19
N SER A 233 -17.44 20.47 22.77
CA SER A 233 -17.90 20.48 21.37
C SER A 233 -16.94 21.31 20.49
N ALA A 234 -15.73 20.82 20.26
CA ALA A 234 -14.76 21.46 19.37
C ALA A 234 -15.23 21.34 17.91
N THR A 235 -15.43 22.47 17.25
CA THR A 235 -15.76 22.54 15.82
C THR A 235 -14.58 21.99 14.99
N PRO A 236 -14.81 21.57 13.72
CA PRO A 236 -13.71 21.22 12.81
C PRO A 236 -12.62 22.31 12.72
N LEU A 237 -13.01 23.58 12.83
CA LEU A 237 -12.09 24.72 12.87
C LEU A 237 -11.25 24.73 14.16
N ASP A 238 -11.88 24.50 15.32
CA ASP A 238 -11.16 24.41 16.61
C ASP A 238 -10.15 23.27 16.58
N LYS A 239 -10.52 22.10 16.04
CA LYS A 239 -9.60 20.96 15.87
C LYS A 239 -8.40 21.28 14.99
N VAL A 240 -8.60 22.08 13.93
CA VAL A 240 -7.50 22.54 13.07
C VAL A 240 -6.58 23.49 13.83
N TYR A 241 -7.11 24.47 14.56
CA TYR A 241 -6.28 25.39 15.34
C TYR A 241 -5.54 24.69 16.46
N GLU A 242 -6.19 23.81 17.23
CA GLU A 242 -5.54 23.02 18.26
C GLU A 242 -4.38 22.19 17.69
N LEU A 243 -4.58 21.59 16.52
CA LEU A 243 -3.52 20.83 15.85
C LEU A 243 -2.39 21.74 15.35
N ILE A 244 -2.69 22.92 14.79
CA ILE A 244 -1.67 23.90 14.38
C ILE A 244 -0.87 24.36 15.60
N ASP A 245 -1.52 24.78 16.67
CA ASP A 245 -0.88 25.24 17.91
C ASP A 245 0.02 24.16 18.51
N ASP A 246 -0.45 22.90 18.50
CA ASP A 246 0.35 21.79 18.98
C ASP A 246 1.54 21.51 18.05
N LEU A 247 1.33 21.54 16.72
CA LEU A 247 2.40 21.40 15.74
C LEU A 247 3.42 22.52 15.84
N GLU A 248 3.08 23.73 16.26
CA GLU A 248 4.02 24.85 16.40
C GLU A 248 5.02 24.66 17.55
N LYS A 249 4.68 23.87 18.59
CA LYS A 249 5.56 23.54 19.72
C LYS A 249 6.83 22.79 19.30
N SER A 250 7.79 22.65 20.23
CA SER A 250 8.96 21.79 20.04
C SER A 250 8.56 20.31 20.02
N LEU A 251 9.34 19.44 19.34
CA LEU A 251 9.03 18.00 19.23
C LEU A 251 8.83 17.33 20.59
N GLN A 252 9.54 17.79 21.63
CA GLN A 252 9.39 17.28 22.99
C GLN A 252 8.03 17.64 23.62
N ALA A 253 7.50 18.83 23.32
CA ALA A 253 6.27 19.38 23.90
C ALA A 253 5.00 19.10 23.09
N MET A 254 5.13 18.59 21.86
CA MET A 254 4.00 18.15 21.03
C MET A 254 3.24 16.97 21.67
N SER A 255 1.94 16.86 21.40
CA SER A 255 1.20 15.64 21.71
C SER A 255 1.62 14.47 20.80
N VAL A 256 1.33 13.25 21.25
CA VAL A 256 1.50 12.04 20.43
C VAL A 256 0.63 12.10 19.17
N HIS A 257 -0.54 12.74 19.24
CA HIS A 257 -1.41 12.90 18.09
C HIS A 257 -0.77 13.82 17.02
N ALA A 258 -0.20 14.95 17.41
CA ALA A 258 0.52 15.81 16.46
C ALA A 258 1.72 15.11 15.82
N ILE A 259 2.48 14.31 16.60
CA ILE A 259 3.57 13.49 16.04
C ILE A 259 3.03 12.47 15.04
N ALA A 260 1.92 11.81 15.33
CA ALA A 260 1.30 10.87 14.41
C ALA A 260 0.88 11.55 13.10
N GLN A 261 0.35 12.78 13.16
CA GLN A 261 0.02 13.56 11.97
C GLN A 261 1.25 13.92 11.13
N ILE A 262 2.39 14.23 11.76
CA ILE A 262 3.66 14.44 11.04
C ILE A 262 4.15 13.14 10.41
N ILE A 263 4.07 12.00 11.10
CA ILE A 263 4.47 10.69 10.58
C ILE A 263 3.62 10.31 9.35
N LEU A 264 2.32 10.58 9.37
CA LEU A 264 1.46 10.42 8.18
C LEU A 264 1.97 11.29 7.02
N GLU A 265 2.32 12.55 7.29
CA GLU A 265 2.83 13.47 6.28
C GLU A 265 4.18 13.02 5.66
N VAL A 266 5.04 12.39 6.47
CA VAL A 266 6.33 11.86 6.00
C VAL A 266 6.18 10.56 5.21
N THR A 267 5.06 9.85 5.37
CA THR A 267 4.86 8.53 4.77
C THR A 267 5.06 8.61 3.25
N PRO A 268 5.96 7.78 2.66
CA PRO A 268 6.19 7.80 1.23
C PRO A 268 4.87 7.64 0.49
N LYS A 269 4.53 8.69 -0.27
CA LYS A 269 3.35 8.71 -1.11
C LYS A 269 3.44 7.49 -2.04
N PRO A 270 2.36 6.69 -2.18
CA PRO A 270 2.40 5.54 -3.07
C PRO A 270 2.80 6.03 -4.45
N ILE A 271 3.98 5.59 -4.91
CA ILE A 271 4.45 5.85 -6.25
C ILE A 271 3.40 5.20 -7.15
N ALA A 272 2.62 6.01 -7.85
CA ALA A 272 1.91 5.51 -9.01
C ALA A 272 3.03 4.93 -9.87
N LEU A 273 3.08 3.60 -10.00
CA LEU A 273 3.95 2.95 -10.98
C LEU A 273 3.77 3.75 -12.25
N GLU A 274 4.80 4.49 -12.66
CA GLU A 274 4.75 5.22 -13.92
C GLU A 274 4.33 4.16 -14.93
N PRO A 275 3.17 4.30 -15.58
CA PRO A 275 2.89 3.44 -16.69
C PRO A 275 4.05 3.72 -17.65
N THR A 276 4.78 2.68 -18.03
CA THR A 276 5.86 2.73 -19.02
C THR A 276 5.37 3.15 -20.43
N VAL A 277 4.23 3.83 -20.51
CA VAL A 277 3.59 4.35 -21.71
C VAL A 277 2.87 5.65 -21.32
N GLY A 278 3.21 6.73 -22.04
CA GLY A 278 2.85 8.12 -21.75
C GLY A 278 1.44 8.36 -21.20
N VAL A 279 1.39 9.13 -20.12
CA VAL A 279 0.18 9.56 -19.45
C VAL A 279 -0.54 10.59 -20.33
N SER A 280 -1.79 10.29 -20.69
CA SER A 280 -2.77 11.29 -21.13
C SER A 280 -3.42 11.90 -19.88
N ASP A 281 -3.67 13.21 -19.90
CA ASP A 281 -4.25 14.02 -18.81
C ASP A 281 -5.66 13.56 -18.33
N TYR A 282 -6.21 12.50 -18.92
CA TYR A 282 -7.55 11.99 -18.66
C TYR A 282 -7.59 10.66 -17.88
N LEU A 283 -6.50 10.24 -17.23
CA LEU A 283 -6.53 9.03 -16.42
C LEU A 283 -7.16 9.27 -15.04
N ILE A 284 -8.45 9.58 -15.03
CA ILE A 284 -9.31 9.43 -13.85
C ILE A 284 -9.53 7.93 -13.67
N VAL A 285 -8.83 7.31 -12.73
CA VAL A 285 -9.21 5.97 -12.26
C VAL A 285 -10.39 6.17 -11.33
N THR A 286 -11.60 6.23 -11.92
CA THR A 286 -12.84 6.10 -11.15
C THR A 286 -12.81 4.81 -10.34
N PRO A 287 -13.48 4.75 -9.17
CA PRO A 287 -13.79 3.48 -8.51
C PRO A 287 -14.42 2.52 -9.53
N PRO A 288 -14.40 1.19 -9.28
CA PRO A 288 -15.01 0.24 -10.21
C PRO A 288 -16.40 0.75 -10.59
N ILE A 289 -16.57 1.09 -11.88
CA ILE A 289 -17.84 1.56 -12.39
C ILE A 289 -18.83 0.44 -12.09
N MET A 290 -19.79 0.70 -11.20
CA MET A 290 -20.94 -0.18 -11.05
C MET A 290 -21.66 -0.17 -12.40
N ARG A 291 -21.53 -1.25 -13.17
CA ARG A 291 -22.34 -1.49 -14.36
C ARG A 291 -23.74 -1.85 -13.89
N ASN A 292 -24.67 -0.90 -13.97
CA ASN A 292 -26.13 -1.11 -13.89
C ASN A 292 -26.59 -2.21 -12.91
N GLY A 293 -26.00 -2.30 -11.72
CA GLY A 293 -26.47 -3.18 -10.65
C GLY A 293 -26.41 -4.70 -10.88
N MET A 294 -25.62 -5.25 -11.81
CA MET A 294 -25.46 -6.72 -11.92
C MET A 294 -23.99 -7.17 -11.94
N VAL A 295 -23.68 -8.05 -10.98
CA VAL A 295 -22.40 -8.77 -10.84
C VAL A 295 -22.31 -9.75 -12.01
N GLY A 296 -21.39 -9.52 -12.95
CA GLY A 296 -21.03 -10.53 -13.94
C GLY A 296 -20.46 -11.79 -13.26
N PRO A 297 -20.56 -12.98 -13.87
CA PRO A 297 -20.11 -14.21 -13.23
C PRO A 297 -18.62 -14.17 -12.91
N ASP A 298 -18.21 -14.87 -11.85
CA ASP A 298 -16.80 -15.02 -11.47
C ASP A 298 -15.97 -15.50 -12.68
N LEU A 299 -14.79 -14.91 -12.89
CA LEU A 299 -13.82 -15.34 -13.90
C LEU A 299 -13.32 -16.76 -13.55
N LYS A 300 -13.99 -17.79 -14.07
CA LYS A 300 -13.72 -19.20 -13.74
C LYS A 300 -12.94 -19.90 -14.84
N GLU A 301 -13.13 -19.50 -16.09
CA GLU A 301 -12.48 -20.10 -17.25
C GLU A 301 -11.44 -19.17 -17.89
N PRO A 302 -10.34 -19.72 -18.47
CA PRO A 302 -9.32 -18.92 -19.14
C PRO A 302 -9.88 -17.96 -20.21
N CYS A 303 -10.96 -18.34 -20.90
CA CYS A 303 -11.59 -17.53 -21.95
C CYS A 303 -12.30 -16.29 -21.39
N ASP A 304 -12.79 -16.31 -20.14
CA ASP A 304 -13.46 -15.16 -19.50
C ASP A 304 -12.49 -13.96 -19.37
N PHE A 305 -11.20 -14.26 -19.16
CA PHE A 305 -10.15 -13.23 -19.14
C PHE A 305 -9.92 -12.61 -20.51
N LEU A 306 -10.05 -13.39 -21.58
CA LEU A 306 -9.90 -12.93 -22.96
C LEU A 306 -11.09 -12.09 -23.39
N GLU A 307 -12.31 -12.43 -22.97
CA GLU A 307 -13.52 -11.62 -23.21
C GLU A 307 -13.33 -10.19 -22.67
N ARG A 308 -12.92 -10.09 -21.40
CA ARG A 308 -12.60 -8.81 -20.76
C ARG A 308 -11.49 -8.05 -21.51
N ASP A 309 -10.41 -8.75 -21.86
CA ASP A 309 -9.26 -8.14 -22.51
C ASP A 309 -9.58 -7.67 -23.94
N LEU A 310 -10.51 -8.33 -24.66
CA LEU A 310 -11.06 -7.87 -25.95
C LEU A 310 -11.89 -6.59 -25.80
N VAL A 311 -12.69 -6.48 -24.73
CA VAL A 311 -13.41 -5.23 -24.42
C VAL A 311 -12.44 -4.09 -24.11
N PHE A 312 -11.31 -4.37 -23.46
CA PHE A 312 -10.27 -3.35 -23.22
C PHE A 312 -9.44 -3.02 -24.45
N ALA A 313 -9.23 -3.99 -25.36
CA ALA A 313 -8.52 -3.75 -26.60
C ALA A 313 -9.16 -2.63 -27.42
N LYS A 314 -10.49 -2.44 -27.31
CA LYS A 314 -11.26 -1.32 -27.91
C LYS A 314 -10.66 0.07 -27.65
N ARG A 315 -10.00 0.28 -26.51
CA ARG A 315 -9.54 1.60 -26.03
C ARG A 315 -8.07 1.92 -26.34
N ARG A 316 -7.34 1.04 -27.04
CA ARG A 316 -5.88 1.16 -27.28
C ARG A 316 -5.55 1.72 -28.67
N VAL A 317 -4.42 2.40 -28.87
CA VAL A 317 -3.97 2.85 -30.20
C VAL A 317 -3.63 1.64 -31.10
N ILE A 318 -3.99 1.69 -32.39
CA ILE A 318 -3.94 0.55 -33.35
C ILE A 318 -2.57 -0.15 -33.37
N ALA A 319 -1.46 0.61 -33.39
CA ALA A 319 -0.11 0.06 -33.47
C ALA A 319 0.35 -0.76 -32.24
N VAL A 320 -0.27 -0.56 -31.08
CA VAL A 320 0.05 -1.29 -29.82
C VAL A 320 -0.89 -2.48 -29.61
N ARG A 321 -1.93 -2.58 -30.45
CA ARG A 321 -3.10 -3.41 -30.17
C ARG A 321 -2.94 -4.85 -30.66
N ASP A 322 -2.26 -5.07 -31.77
CA ASP A 322 -1.99 -6.41 -32.31
C ASP A 322 -1.09 -7.22 -31.37
N ASN A 323 -0.01 -6.60 -30.88
CA ASN A 323 0.88 -7.20 -29.89
C ASN A 323 0.14 -7.46 -28.56
N PHE A 324 -0.74 -6.53 -28.15
CA PHE A 324 -1.55 -6.72 -26.95
C PHE A 324 -2.50 -7.92 -27.07
N LEU A 325 -3.26 -8.02 -28.16
CA LEU A 325 -4.20 -9.14 -28.37
C LEU A 325 -3.45 -10.47 -28.49
N LEU A 326 -2.35 -10.50 -29.24
CA LEU A 326 -1.51 -11.69 -29.39
C LEU A 326 -0.99 -12.19 -28.03
N GLU A 327 -0.52 -11.29 -27.16
CA GLU A 327 -0.08 -11.66 -25.80
C GLU A 327 -1.21 -12.23 -24.93
N ARG A 328 -2.45 -11.75 -25.09
CA ARG A 328 -3.60 -12.26 -24.33
C ARG A 328 -4.07 -13.61 -24.84
N VAL A 329 -4.14 -13.77 -26.16
CA VAL A 329 -4.40 -15.05 -26.82
C VAL A 329 -3.37 -16.09 -26.37
N ARG A 330 -2.07 -15.75 -26.37
CA ARG A 330 -0.97 -16.60 -25.85
C ARG A 330 -1.20 -17.08 -24.43
N LYS A 331 -1.60 -16.19 -23.52
CA LYS A 331 -1.84 -16.53 -22.12
C LYS A 331 -2.99 -17.52 -21.96
N VAL A 332 -4.08 -17.30 -22.68
CA VAL A 332 -5.25 -18.19 -22.64
C VAL A 332 -4.96 -19.52 -23.31
N HIS A 333 -4.30 -19.51 -24.47
CA HIS A 333 -3.88 -20.71 -25.19
C HIS A 333 -2.96 -21.58 -24.31
N LYS A 334 -1.93 -20.99 -23.70
CA LYS A 334 -1.03 -21.69 -22.76
C LYS A 334 -1.77 -22.25 -21.54
N ALA A 335 -2.77 -21.54 -21.01
CA ALA A 335 -3.58 -22.03 -19.90
C ALA A 335 -4.45 -23.23 -20.31
N LEU A 336 -5.00 -23.25 -21.52
CA LEU A 336 -5.76 -24.39 -22.04
C LEU A 336 -4.87 -25.60 -22.33
N LEU A 337 -3.67 -25.38 -22.89
CA LEU A 337 -2.66 -26.43 -23.07
C LEU A 337 -2.25 -27.05 -21.72
N SER A 338 -2.09 -26.23 -20.67
CA SER A 338 -1.75 -26.73 -19.33
C SER A 338 -2.86 -27.58 -18.69
N LYS A 339 -4.10 -27.48 -19.20
CA LYS A 339 -5.23 -28.33 -18.83
C LYS A 339 -5.34 -29.60 -19.67
N GLY A 340 -4.37 -29.87 -20.55
CA GLY A 340 -4.28 -31.09 -21.35
C GLY A 340 -5.01 -31.07 -22.69
N GLN A 341 -5.47 -29.90 -23.17
CA GLN A 341 -6.08 -29.78 -24.50
C GLN A 341 -5.01 -29.78 -25.62
N GLY A 342 -5.35 -30.31 -26.79
CA GLY A 342 -4.48 -30.22 -27.98
C GLY A 342 -4.34 -28.78 -28.49
N ILE A 343 -3.27 -28.49 -29.25
CA ILE A 343 -3.00 -27.14 -29.79
C ILE A 343 -4.14 -26.64 -30.69
N GLU A 344 -4.56 -27.44 -31.67
CA GLU A 344 -5.67 -27.06 -32.56
C GLU A 344 -7.03 -27.03 -31.84
N GLU A 345 -7.23 -27.91 -30.86
CA GLU A 345 -8.47 -28.02 -30.10
C GLU A 345 -8.68 -26.85 -29.15
N SER A 346 -7.61 -26.44 -28.44
CA SER A 346 -7.65 -25.28 -27.54
C SER A 346 -7.87 -23.98 -28.31
N ALA A 347 -7.34 -23.88 -29.52
CA ALA A 347 -7.59 -22.76 -30.40
C ALA A 347 -9.02 -22.71 -30.96
N ALA A 348 -9.54 -23.87 -31.38
CA ALA A 348 -10.92 -23.98 -31.83
C ALA A 348 -11.88 -23.62 -30.68
N TRP A 349 -11.54 -24.05 -29.46
CA TRP A 349 -12.27 -23.71 -28.24
C TRP A 349 -12.29 -22.21 -27.96
N ILE A 350 -11.15 -21.51 -28.08
CA ILE A 350 -11.08 -20.06 -27.90
C ILE A 350 -12.02 -19.34 -28.89
N ILE A 351 -11.93 -19.71 -30.18
CA ILE A 351 -12.77 -19.11 -31.24
C ILE A 351 -14.26 -19.38 -30.97
N TYR A 352 -14.60 -20.62 -30.66
CA TYR A 352 -15.98 -21.02 -30.33
C TYR A 352 -16.52 -20.23 -29.15
N LYS A 353 -15.81 -20.27 -28.02
CA LYS A 353 -16.28 -19.71 -26.75
C LYS A 353 -16.46 -18.20 -26.83
N ILE A 354 -15.47 -17.48 -27.34
CA ILE A 354 -15.55 -16.03 -27.52
C ILE A 354 -16.63 -15.63 -28.53
N SER A 355 -16.86 -16.42 -29.58
CA SER A 355 -17.94 -16.14 -30.53
C SER A 355 -19.32 -16.25 -29.89
N GLN A 356 -19.51 -17.22 -28.98
CA GLN A 356 -20.75 -17.33 -28.19
C GLN A 356 -20.90 -16.14 -27.25
N ASP A 357 -19.85 -15.79 -26.52
CA ASP A 357 -19.91 -14.73 -25.49
C ASP A 357 -20.15 -13.33 -26.11
N PHE A 358 -19.71 -13.09 -27.36
CA PHE A 358 -19.97 -11.85 -28.12
C PHE A 358 -21.19 -11.91 -29.06
N ASN A 359 -22.04 -12.94 -28.97
CA ASN A 359 -23.22 -13.12 -29.84
C ASN A 359 -22.91 -13.04 -31.35
N LEU A 360 -21.73 -13.52 -31.77
CA LEU A 360 -21.39 -13.66 -33.18
C LEU A 360 -22.21 -14.80 -33.83
N PRO A 361 -22.31 -14.87 -35.18
CA PRO A 361 -23.02 -15.95 -35.85
C PRO A 361 -22.59 -17.31 -35.29
N PRO A 362 -23.54 -18.19 -34.93
CA PRO A 362 -23.24 -19.39 -34.15
C PRO A 362 -22.28 -20.29 -34.92
N ILE A 363 -21.04 -20.34 -34.45
CA ILE A 363 -20.04 -21.30 -34.91
C ILE A 363 -20.06 -22.49 -33.95
N THR A 364 -20.05 -23.71 -34.49
CA THR A 364 -19.81 -24.90 -33.67
C THR A 364 -18.31 -25.11 -33.46
N ASN A 365 -17.92 -25.82 -32.41
CA ASN A 365 -16.50 -26.12 -32.17
C ASN A 365 -15.86 -26.87 -33.38
N GLN A 366 -16.62 -27.74 -34.05
CA GLN A 366 -16.17 -28.43 -35.27
C GLN A 366 -15.92 -27.44 -36.43
N GLN A 367 -16.80 -26.46 -36.62
CA GLN A 367 -16.61 -25.41 -37.63
C GLN A 367 -15.41 -24.51 -37.33
N ALA A 368 -15.15 -24.22 -36.04
CA ALA A 368 -13.96 -23.47 -35.63
C ALA A 368 -12.66 -24.26 -35.91
N LEU A 369 -12.70 -25.58 -35.70
CA LEU A 369 -11.57 -26.47 -35.99
C LEU A 369 -11.31 -26.62 -37.50
N GLU A 370 -12.36 -26.73 -38.31
CA GLU A 370 -12.26 -26.71 -39.77
C GLU A 370 -11.70 -25.38 -40.30
N TYR A 371 -12.13 -24.27 -39.71
CA TYR A 371 -11.59 -22.93 -40.03
C TYR A 371 -10.08 -22.86 -39.75
N LEU A 372 -9.64 -23.34 -38.59
CA LEU A 372 -8.21 -23.39 -38.23
C LEU A 372 -7.41 -24.26 -39.18
N LYS A 373 -7.86 -25.50 -39.45
CA LYS A 373 -7.18 -26.42 -40.39
C LYS A 373 -7.04 -25.83 -41.79
N LYS A 374 -8.08 -25.14 -42.27
CA LYS A 374 -8.05 -24.44 -43.56
C LYS A 374 -7.06 -23.26 -43.58
N LYS A 375 -6.92 -22.53 -42.47
CA LYS A 375 -5.99 -21.40 -42.32
C LYS A 375 -4.55 -21.83 -42.05
N LEU A 376 -4.34 -23.05 -41.55
CA LEU A 376 -3.04 -23.68 -41.32
C LEU A 376 -2.50 -24.39 -42.57
N ALA A 377 -3.36 -24.82 -43.50
CA ALA A 377 -2.96 -25.52 -44.71
C ALA A 377 -1.92 -24.72 -45.53
N GLY A 378 -0.73 -25.31 -45.70
CA GLY A 378 0.37 -24.73 -46.49
C GLY A 378 1.21 -23.67 -45.76
N LYS A 379 1.04 -23.49 -44.44
CA LYS A 379 1.92 -22.62 -43.63
C LYS A 379 3.02 -23.45 -42.96
N GLU A 380 4.28 -23.03 -43.14
CA GLU A 380 5.44 -23.61 -42.45
C GLU A 380 5.80 -22.75 -41.22
N GLY A 381 6.07 -23.39 -40.08
CA GLY A 381 6.44 -22.70 -38.84
C GLY A 381 6.01 -23.45 -37.57
N ASP A 382 6.23 -22.83 -36.41
CA ASP A 382 5.75 -23.37 -35.13
C ASP A 382 4.22 -23.35 -35.08
N LEU A 383 3.62 -24.52 -34.81
CA LEU A 383 2.17 -24.71 -34.82
C LEU A 383 1.49 -23.83 -33.76
N SER A 384 2.11 -23.64 -32.58
CA SER A 384 1.53 -22.81 -31.53
C SER A 384 1.48 -21.34 -31.95
N ASP A 385 2.59 -20.81 -32.45
CA ASP A 385 2.66 -19.42 -32.94
C ASP A 385 1.70 -19.15 -34.12
N LEU A 386 1.57 -20.11 -35.06
CA LEU A 386 0.68 -19.97 -36.21
C LEU A 386 -0.79 -19.91 -35.78
N VAL A 387 -1.17 -20.78 -34.84
CA VAL A 387 -2.52 -20.85 -34.29
C VAL A 387 -2.88 -19.59 -33.50
N GLU A 388 -1.97 -19.09 -32.67
CA GLU A 388 -2.17 -17.86 -31.90
C GLU A 388 -2.37 -16.62 -32.79
N LYS A 389 -1.63 -16.54 -33.91
CA LYS A 389 -1.82 -15.49 -34.91
C LYS A 389 -3.18 -15.60 -35.59
N ILE A 390 -3.61 -16.80 -35.97
CA ILE A 390 -4.92 -17.02 -36.61
C ILE A 390 -6.08 -16.65 -35.66
N ILE A 391 -5.98 -17.00 -34.38
CA ILE A 391 -6.98 -16.59 -33.37
C ILE A 391 -7.00 -15.07 -33.26
N THR A 392 -5.82 -14.43 -33.15
CA THR A 392 -5.71 -12.98 -33.00
C THR A 392 -6.33 -12.25 -34.19
N GLU A 393 -6.05 -12.69 -35.42
CA GLU A 393 -6.66 -12.18 -36.65
C GLU A 393 -8.19 -12.36 -36.65
N TYR A 394 -8.68 -13.55 -36.27
CA TYR A 394 -10.12 -13.82 -36.21
C TYR A 394 -10.85 -12.88 -35.24
N LEU A 395 -10.31 -12.72 -34.02
CA LEU A 395 -10.90 -11.87 -32.99
C LEU A 395 -10.85 -10.38 -33.39
N TRP A 396 -9.80 -9.98 -34.09
CA TRP A 396 -9.68 -8.64 -34.64
C TRP A 396 -10.78 -8.35 -35.66
N GLU A 397 -10.90 -9.19 -36.69
CA GLU A 397 -11.84 -9.01 -37.79
C GLU A 397 -13.30 -9.10 -37.37
N ARG A 398 -13.61 -10.00 -36.44
CA ARG A 398 -15.00 -10.34 -36.10
C ARG A 398 -15.56 -9.57 -34.92
N ILE A 399 -14.71 -9.05 -34.03
CA ILE A 399 -15.17 -8.43 -32.78
C ILE A 399 -14.63 -7.02 -32.68
N VAL A 400 -13.32 -6.84 -32.83
CA VAL A 400 -12.71 -5.53 -32.53
C VAL A 400 -13.00 -4.51 -33.63
N LEU A 401 -12.93 -4.89 -34.90
CA LEU A 401 -13.21 -3.99 -36.03
C LEU A 401 -14.70 -3.57 -36.12
N PRO A 402 -15.70 -4.47 -36.06
CA PRO A 402 -17.11 -4.09 -36.21
C PRO A 402 -17.61 -3.13 -35.12
N ILE A 403 -17.19 -3.34 -33.88
CA ILE A 403 -17.57 -2.50 -32.74
C ILE A 403 -17.08 -1.05 -32.91
N GLN A 404 -16.01 -0.81 -33.66
CA GLN A 404 -15.50 0.54 -33.92
C GLN A 404 -16.26 1.29 -35.02
N ILE A 405 -16.95 0.57 -35.90
CA ILE A 405 -17.71 1.16 -36.99
C ILE A 405 -19.05 1.69 -36.46
N GLU A 406 -19.72 0.94 -35.60
CA GLU A 406 -20.99 1.33 -34.96
C GLU A 406 -20.88 2.61 -34.10
N GLU A 407 -19.73 2.86 -33.45
CA GLU A 407 -19.48 4.07 -32.62
C GLU A 407 -19.10 5.32 -33.43
N LYS A 408 -18.72 5.19 -34.71
CA LYS A 408 -18.49 6.35 -35.59
C LYS A 408 -19.76 6.82 -36.29
N GLU A 409 -20.77 5.96 -36.34
CA GLU A 409 -22.07 6.21 -36.96
C GLU A 409 -23.16 6.60 -35.94
N SER A 410 -22.84 6.56 -34.64
CA SER A 410 -23.65 7.06 -33.52
C SER A 410 -23.09 8.36 -32.95
#